data_AF-A0A1Y1YNF1-F1
#
_entry.id   AF-A0A1Y1YNF1-F1
#
_cell.length_a   1.000
_cell.length_b   1.000
_cell.length_c   1.000
_cell.angle_alpha   90.00
_cell.angle_beta   90.00
_cell.angle_gamma   90.00
#
_symmetry.space_group_name_H-M   'P 1'
#
loop_
_entity.id
_entity.type
_entity.pdbx_description
1 polymer ?
#
loop_
_entity_poly.entity_id
_entity_poly.type
_entity_poly.pdbx_seq_one_letter_code
_entity_poly.pdbx_strand_id
1 'polypeptide(L)'
;MKAFLPLSLLSALSLVQAAQFRLANDFPDWNIGTVTSFESDIEVIQGGDASPGMWTGVNFDAGYFSLYADSSSHRSLVFTLFDRGQSGKTEISAISRDAVSQNATEQPGSKVTMNLDWKTGESYRMRLDVQPSGPDAVFTAQIRVNDEWRFLANVTGKNFGSYSLRSGLSQLVDNLGSENEEFRTAVVEMQNAMAPA
;
A
#
# COMPACT_ATOMS: atom_id res chain seq x y z
N MET A 1 8.82 28.15 4.49
CA MET A 1 8.15 28.30 3.19
C MET A 1 7.84 26.89 2.72
N LYS A 2 6.56 26.46 2.75
CA LYS A 2 6.18 25.08 2.41
C LYS A 2 6.27 24.90 0.90
N ALA A 3 7.15 24.03 0.42
CA ALA A 3 7.20 23.67 -1.00
C ALA A 3 6.04 22.71 -1.30
N PHE A 4 4.93 23.24 -1.79
CA PHE A 4 3.93 22.46 -2.50
C PHE A 4 4.47 22.25 -3.92
N LEU A 5 4.87 21.03 -4.26
CA LEU A 5 5.15 20.66 -5.65
C LEU A 5 3.82 20.19 -6.26
N PRO A 6 3.23 20.93 -7.22
CA PRO A 6 2.16 20.38 -8.04
C PRO A 6 2.81 19.34 -8.95
N LEU A 7 2.69 18.06 -8.59
CA LEU A 7 3.12 16.97 -9.46
C LEU A 7 2.07 16.80 -10.56
N SER A 8 2.53 16.76 -11.81
CA SER A 8 1.70 16.59 -13.00
C SER A 8 0.87 15.30 -12.95
N LEU A 9 -0.44 15.44 -13.20
CA LEU A 9 -1.41 14.36 -13.40
C LEU A 9 -0.92 13.37 -14.46
N LEU A 10 -0.55 12.16 -14.04
CA LEU A 10 -0.47 10.99 -14.91
C LEU A 10 -1.56 10.00 -14.46
N SER A 11 -2.73 10.06 -15.09
CA SER A 11 -3.69 8.97 -15.04
C SER A 11 -3.27 7.93 -16.07
N ALA A 12 -2.77 6.79 -15.61
CA ALA A 12 -2.42 5.66 -16.47
C ALA A 12 -3.56 4.63 -16.45
N LEU A 13 -4.20 4.41 -17.60
CA LEU A 13 -4.95 3.17 -17.84
C LEU A 13 -3.94 2.09 -18.20
N SER A 14 -3.81 1.05 -17.37
CA SER A 14 -2.95 -0.10 -17.67
C SER A 14 -3.80 -1.33 -18.03
N LEU A 15 -3.67 -1.83 -19.27
CA LEU A 15 -4.14 -3.15 -19.70
C LEU A 15 -2.98 -4.13 -19.64
N VAL A 16 -3.07 -5.23 -18.89
CA VAL A 16 -1.96 -6.20 -18.80
C VAL A 16 -2.44 -7.65 -18.70
N GLN A 17 -1.75 -8.52 -19.43
CA GLN A 17 -1.89 -9.99 -19.46
C GLN A 17 -0.66 -10.68 -18.83
N ALA A 18 -0.10 -10.07 -17.78
CA ALA A 18 1.13 -10.49 -17.09
C ALA A 18 0.84 -10.77 -15.61
N ALA A 19 1.65 -11.64 -14.98
CA ALA A 19 1.47 -12.01 -13.58
C ALA A 19 1.52 -10.81 -12.60
N GLN A 20 2.22 -9.74 -12.99
CA GLN A 20 2.30 -8.48 -12.25
C GLN A 20 2.42 -7.31 -13.22
N PHE A 21 1.76 -6.19 -12.89
CA PHE A 21 2.04 -4.87 -13.46
C PHE A 21 2.54 -3.92 -12.37
N ARG A 22 3.46 -3.02 -12.72
CA ARG A 22 4.07 -2.05 -11.78
C ARG A 22 4.17 -0.67 -12.38
N LEU A 23 3.69 0.32 -11.64
CA LEU A 23 3.94 1.74 -11.84
C LEU A 23 4.91 2.21 -10.78
N ALA A 24 6.15 2.51 -11.17
CA ALA A 24 7.17 3.05 -10.27
C ALA A 24 7.01 4.56 -10.14
N ASN A 25 7.10 5.07 -8.90
CA ASN A 25 7.10 6.50 -8.62
C ASN A 25 8.53 6.92 -8.31
N ASP A 26 9.14 7.65 -9.23
CA ASP A 26 10.48 8.21 -9.04
C ASP A 26 10.38 9.63 -8.48
N PHE A 27 11.19 9.90 -7.46
CA PHE A 27 11.37 11.23 -6.92
C PHE A 27 12.60 11.88 -7.57
N PRO A 28 12.56 13.16 -7.94
CA PRO A 28 13.74 13.84 -8.47
C PRO A 28 14.88 13.81 -7.44
N ASP A 29 16.11 13.67 -7.94
CA ASP A 29 17.29 13.44 -7.10
C ASP A 29 17.72 14.65 -6.25
N TRP A 30 17.16 15.82 -6.51
CA TRP A 30 17.55 17.08 -5.88
C TRP A 30 16.47 17.60 -4.91
N ASN A 31 16.91 18.03 -3.72
CA ASN A 31 16.15 18.84 -2.75
C ASN A 31 14.82 18.28 -2.23
N ILE A 32 14.61 16.97 -2.24
CA ILE A 32 13.50 16.34 -1.51
C ILE A 32 14.03 15.75 -0.21
N GLY A 33 13.44 16.16 0.92
CA GLY A 33 13.72 15.60 2.24
C GLY A 33 13.29 14.13 2.37
N THR A 34 13.41 13.56 3.55
CA THR A 34 12.92 12.20 3.85
C THR A 34 11.43 12.09 3.53
N VAL A 35 11.00 11.18 2.66
CA VAL A 35 9.56 10.98 2.40
C VAL A 35 9.00 10.13 3.52
N THR A 36 8.08 10.69 4.31
CA THR A 36 7.49 10.03 5.49
C THR A 36 6.00 9.78 5.35
N SER A 37 5.39 10.21 4.24
CA SER A 37 3.98 9.96 3.98
C SER A 37 3.76 9.80 2.49
N PHE A 38 2.94 8.83 2.12
CA PHE A 38 2.51 8.59 0.75
C PHE A 38 1.01 8.35 0.71
N GLU A 39 0.33 9.04 -0.20
CA GLU A 39 -1.10 8.90 -0.47
C GLU A 39 -1.35 8.58 -1.93
N SER A 40 -2.23 7.62 -2.19
CA SER A 40 -2.65 7.21 -3.53
C SER A 40 -4.14 6.92 -3.55
N ASP A 41 -4.78 7.18 -4.68
CA ASP A 41 -6.11 6.68 -4.98
C ASP A 41 -5.99 5.39 -5.80
N ILE A 42 -6.90 4.46 -5.54
CA ILE A 42 -7.03 3.21 -6.29
C ILE A 42 -8.50 2.90 -6.55
N GLU A 43 -8.82 2.59 -7.80
CA GLU A 43 -10.12 2.13 -8.25
C GLU A 43 -9.94 0.82 -9.01
N VAL A 44 -10.56 -0.27 -8.55
CA VAL A 44 -10.60 -1.52 -9.31
C VAL A 44 -11.75 -1.41 -10.31
N ILE A 45 -11.45 -1.50 -11.60
CA ILE A 45 -12.45 -1.32 -12.65
C ILE A 45 -13.39 -2.53 -12.70
N GLN A 46 -14.67 -2.29 -13.01
CA GLN A 46 -15.65 -3.36 -13.18
C GLN A 46 -15.16 -4.39 -14.22
N GLY A 47 -15.17 -5.68 -13.85
CA GLY A 47 -14.64 -6.77 -14.68
C GLY A 47 -13.12 -6.93 -14.62
N GLY A 48 -12.42 -6.07 -13.88
CA GLY A 48 -10.98 -6.14 -13.60
C GLY A 48 -10.66 -6.65 -12.20
N ASP A 49 -11.61 -7.31 -11.53
CA ASP A 49 -11.55 -7.77 -10.14
C ASP A 49 -11.39 -9.31 -10.01
N ALA A 50 -10.76 -9.94 -10.99
CA ALA A 50 -10.50 -11.38 -10.99
C ALA A 50 -9.75 -11.84 -9.72
N SER A 51 -10.21 -12.95 -9.14
CA SER A 51 -9.72 -13.49 -7.87
C SER A 51 -9.04 -14.86 -8.05
N PRO A 52 -7.99 -15.18 -7.27
CA PRO A 52 -7.36 -14.32 -6.29
C PRO A 52 -6.53 -13.22 -6.95
N GLY A 53 -6.61 -12.01 -6.42
CA GLY A 53 -6.00 -10.82 -7.02
C GLY A 53 -5.67 -9.77 -5.97
N MET A 54 -4.63 -8.99 -6.24
CA MET A 54 -4.20 -7.91 -5.35
C MET A 54 -3.95 -6.63 -6.14
N TRP A 55 -4.51 -5.53 -5.65
CA TRP A 55 -4.39 -4.19 -6.22
C TRP A 55 -3.74 -3.30 -5.15
N THR A 56 -2.48 -2.99 -5.35
CA THR A 56 -1.63 -2.33 -4.38
C THR A 56 -1.59 -0.83 -4.65
N GLY A 57 -2.20 -0.04 -3.76
CA GLY A 57 -2.12 1.42 -3.80
C GLY A 57 -0.78 1.95 -3.30
N VAL A 58 -0.17 1.26 -2.32
CA VAL A 58 1.16 1.65 -1.79
C VAL A 58 2.07 0.45 -1.67
N ASN A 59 2.97 0.25 -2.63
CA ASN A 59 4.10 -0.67 -2.51
C ASN A 59 5.35 0.11 -2.10
N PHE A 60 6.19 -0.43 -1.22
CA PHE A 60 7.45 0.17 -0.79
C PHE A 60 8.48 -0.93 -0.50
N ASP A 61 9.77 -0.58 -0.34
CA ASP A 61 10.84 -1.60 -0.22
C ASP A 61 10.65 -2.58 0.96
N ALA A 62 9.92 -2.15 1.99
CA ALA A 62 9.70 -2.92 3.20
C ALA A 62 8.29 -3.49 3.30
N GLY A 63 7.43 -3.37 2.29
CA GLY A 63 6.06 -3.84 2.42
C GLY A 63 5.09 -3.35 1.37
N TYR A 64 3.81 -3.58 1.62
CA TYR A 64 2.75 -3.15 0.73
C TYR A 64 1.45 -2.88 1.50
N PHE A 65 0.58 -2.09 0.89
CA PHE A 65 -0.76 -1.77 1.35
C PHE A 65 -1.74 -1.83 0.18
N SER A 66 -2.68 -2.79 0.24
CA SER A 66 -3.39 -3.28 -0.94
C SER A 66 -4.84 -3.66 -0.66
N LEU A 67 -5.67 -3.51 -1.69
CA LEU A 67 -6.95 -4.20 -1.79
C LEU A 67 -6.68 -5.63 -2.25
N TYR A 68 -7.32 -6.61 -1.61
CA TYR A 68 -7.20 -8.03 -1.90
C TYR A 68 -8.58 -8.62 -2.17
N ALA A 69 -8.70 -9.46 -3.20
CA ALA A 69 -9.84 -10.34 -3.41
C ALA A 69 -9.34 -11.78 -3.35
N ASP A 70 -9.80 -12.53 -2.36
CA ASP A 70 -9.52 -13.97 -2.25
C ASP A 70 -10.49 -14.78 -3.12
N SER A 71 -11.72 -14.31 -3.18
CA SER A 71 -12.80 -14.83 -4.02
C SER A 71 -13.72 -13.69 -4.43
N SER A 72 -14.70 -13.96 -5.28
CA SER A 72 -15.70 -12.97 -5.70
C SER A 72 -16.47 -12.31 -4.56
N SER A 73 -16.60 -13.00 -3.41
CA SER A 73 -17.33 -12.55 -2.22
C SER A 73 -16.46 -12.22 -1.00
N HIS A 74 -15.15 -12.45 -1.08
CA HIS A 74 -14.23 -12.16 0.02
C HIS A 74 -13.19 -11.13 -0.38
N ARG A 75 -13.43 -9.89 0.05
CA ARG A 75 -12.66 -8.70 -0.30
C ARG A 75 -12.17 -8.00 0.94
N SER A 76 -10.87 -7.84 1.04
CA SER A 76 -10.19 -7.32 2.21
C SER A 76 -9.19 -6.23 1.85
N LEU A 77 -8.77 -5.53 2.89
CA LEU A 77 -7.67 -4.59 2.89
C LEU A 77 -6.51 -5.27 3.61
N VAL A 78 -5.32 -5.21 3.03
CA VAL A 78 -4.11 -5.87 3.56
C VAL A 78 -3.00 -4.85 3.69
N PHE A 79 -2.38 -4.79 4.86
CA PHE A 79 -1.12 -4.09 5.10
C PHE A 79 -0.06 -5.07 5.59
N THR A 80 1.09 -5.06 4.94
CA THR A 80 2.22 -5.90 5.31
C THR A 80 3.47 -5.04 5.50
N LEU A 81 4.18 -5.26 6.61
CA LEU A 81 5.52 -4.74 6.85
C LEU A 81 6.47 -5.92 7.05
N PHE A 82 7.55 -5.94 6.29
CA PHE A 82 8.54 -6.99 6.30
C PHE A 82 9.75 -6.63 7.15
N ASP A 83 10.37 -7.69 7.68
CA ASP A 83 11.54 -7.64 8.55
C ASP A 83 12.86 -7.32 7.83
N ARG A 84 12.82 -6.96 6.54
CA ARG A 84 14.01 -6.74 5.68
C ARG A 84 15.04 -7.89 5.76
N GLY A 85 14.55 -9.14 5.86
CA GLY A 85 15.37 -10.35 5.95
C GLY A 85 15.84 -10.73 7.36
N GLN A 86 15.41 -10.03 8.41
CA GLN A 86 15.81 -10.28 9.81
C GLN A 86 14.61 -10.62 10.71
N SER A 87 14.30 -11.91 10.89
CA SER A 87 13.13 -12.34 11.69
C SER A 87 13.00 -11.62 13.05
N GLY A 88 11.77 -11.19 13.38
CA GLY A 88 11.42 -10.54 14.65
C GLY A 88 11.69 -9.03 14.69
N LYS A 89 11.72 -8.36 13.52
CA LYS A 89 11.93 -6.92 13.41
C LYS A 89 10.66 -6.10 13.20
N THR A 90 9.50 -6.74 13.10
CA THR A 90 8.20 -6.07 13.04
C THR A 90 7.34 -6.43 14.24
N GLU A 91 6.65 -5.42 14.77
CA GLU A 91 5.79 -5.56 15.95
C GLU A 91 4.50 -4.76 15.71
N ILE A 92 3.36 -5.43 15.74
CA ILE A 92 2.06 -4.78 15.63
C ILE A 92 1.76 -4.05 16.94
N SER A 93 1.67 -2.73 16.89
CA SER A 93 1.43 -1.89 18.07
C SER A 93 -0.04 -1.47 18.22
N ALA A 94 -0.80 -1.42 17.13
CA ALA A 94 -2.26 -1.24 17.16
C ALA A 94 -2.89 -1.74 15.85
N ILE A 95 -4.12 -2.23 15.92
CA ILE A 95 -4.94 -2.57 14.73
C ILE A 95 -6.39 -2.11 14.95
N SER A 96 -7.12 -1.93 13.86
CA SER A 96 -8.58 -1.71 13.88
C SER A 96 -9.29 -2.88 14.56
N ARG A 97 -10.47 -2.60 15.14
CA ARG A 97 -11.28 -3.61 15.85
C ARG A 97 -11.63 -4.80 14.97
N ASP A 98 -11.89 -4.56 13.70
CA ASP A 98 -12.35 -5.56 12.73
C ASP A 98 -11.20 -6.14 11.89
N ALA A 99 -9.95 -5.82 12.27
CA ALA A 99 -8.76 -6.33 11.63
C ALA A 99 -8.20 -7.53 12.40
N VAL A 100 -7.49 -8.39 11.66
CA VAL A 100 -6.79 -9.56 12.17
C VAL A 100 -5.33 -9.43 11.81
N SER A 101 -4.46 -9.79 12.73
CA SER A 101 -3.01 -9.80 12.50
C SER A 101 -2.44 -11.19 12.46
N GLN A 102 -1.43 -11.39 11.62
CA GLN A 102 -0.69 -12.63 11.49
C GLN A 102 0.75 -12.35 11.02
N ASN A 103 1.59 -13.38 11.04
CA ASN A 103 2.88 -13.31 10.35
C ASN A 103 2.64 -13.27 8.83
N ALA A 104 3.45 -12.46 8.14
CA ALA A 104 3.50 -12.50 6.70
C ALA A 104 4.00 -13.88 6.22
N THR A 105 3.45 -14.34 5.10
CA THR A 105 3.66 -15.69 4.57
C THR A 105 4.75 -15.74 3.50
N GLU A 106 4.97 -14.61 2.85
CA GLU A 106 5.86 -14.44 1.70
C GLU A 106 7.32 -14.30 2.15
N GLN A 107 7.54 -13.63 3.28
CA GLN A 107 8.83 -13.47 3.96
C GLN A 107 8.58 -13.03 5.41
N PRO A 108 9.59 -13.12 6.31
CA PRO A 108 9.43 -12.69 7.70
C PRO A 108 8.91 -11.25 7.79
N GLY A 109 7.88 -11.05 8.60
CA GLY A 109 7.17 -9.79 8.71
C GLY A 109 5.82 -9.93 9.40
N SER A 110 5.14 -8.80 9.54
CA SER A 110 3.81 -8.67 10.12
C SER A 110 2.80 -8.30 9.03
N LYS A 111 1.66 -8.98 9.00
CA LYS A 111 0.55 -8.74 8.09
C LYS A 111 -0.73 -8.46 8.89
N VAL A 112 -1.46 -7.43 8.50
CA VAL A 112 -2.76 -7.06 9.05
C VAL A 112 -3.79 -7.05 7.93
N THR A 113 -4.90 -7.75 8.14
CA THR A 113 -5.99 -7.87 7.17
C THR A 113 -7.29 -7.39 7.81
N MET A 114 -8.10 -6.63 7.09
CA MET A 114 -9.43 -6.20 7.51
C MET A 114 -10.43 -6.46 6.39
N ASN A 115 -11.58 -7.05 6.71
CA ASN A 115 -12.67 -7.16 5.74
C ASN A 115 -13.18 -5.75 5.41
N LEU A 116 -13.15 -5.39 4.14
CA LEU A 116 -13.61 -4.08 3.68
C LEU A 116 -14.82 -4.19 2.75
N ASP A 117 -15.02 -5.36 2.12
CA ASP A 117 -16.04 -5.58 1.09
C ASP A 117 -16.04 -4.48 0.01
N TRP A 118 -14.84 -4.08 -0.41
CA TRP A 118 -14.64 -3.02 -1.39
C TRP A 118 -15.32 -3.37 -2.73
N LYS A 119 -15.80 -2.36 -3.46
CA LYS A 119 -16.57 -2.52 -4.69
C LYS A 119 -15.77 -2.04 -5.90
N THR A 120 -16.04 -2.66 -7.04
CA THR A 120 -15.50 -2.17 -8.31
C THR A 120 -16.17 -0.85 -8.70
N GLY A 121 -15.41 0.01 -9.39
CA GLY A 121 -15.86 1.36 -9.76
C GLY A 121 -15.90 2.37 -8.61
N GLU A 122 -15.59 1.95 -7.37
CA GLU A 122 -15.36 2.85 -6.25
C GLU A 122 -13.87 3.17 -6.11
N SER A 123 -13.56 4.44 -5.89
CA SER A 123 -12.20 4.90 -5.62
C SER A 123 -11.92 4.94 -4.12
N TYR A 124 -10.79 4.37 -3.73
CA TYR A 124 -10.30 4.30 -2.36
C TYR A 124 -8.99 5.05 -2.23
N ARG A 125 -8.91 5.97 -1.26
CA ARG A 125 -7.64 6.64 -0.95
C ARG A 125 -6.87 5.87 0.11
N MET A 126 -5.66 5.46 -0.20
CA MET A 126 -4.77 4.74 0.69
C MET A 126 -3.66 5.67 1.15
N ARG A 127 -3.36 5.64 2.45
CA ARG A 127 -2.30 6.44 3.07
C ARG A 127 -1.40 5.55 3.91
N LEU A 128 -0.10 5.76 3.75
CA LEU A 128 0.94 5.20 4.60
C LEU A 128 1.79 6.33 5.17
N ASP A 129 1.87 6.41 6.49
CA ASP A 129 2.79 7.30 7.20
C ASP A 129 3.90 6.49 7.86
N VAL A 130 5.11 7.06 7.92
CA VAL A 130 6.29 6.51 8.59
C VAL A 130 6.80 7.56 9.58
N GLN A 131 6.72 7.24 10.87
CA GLN A 131 7.18 8.12 11.94
C GLN A 131 8.39 7.52 12.66
N PRO A 132 9.58 8.15 12.57
CA PRO A 132 10.74 7.76 13.38
C PRO A 132 10.43 7.81 14.88
N SER A 133 10.89 6.79 15.60
CA SER A 133 10.76 6.65 17.05
C SER A 133 12.07 6.10 17.63
N GLY A 134 13.06 6.97 17.80
CA GLY A 134 14.40 6.59 18.22
C GLY A 134 15.09 5.73 17.14
N PRO A 135 15.59 4.51 17.48
CA PRO A 135 16.16 3.62 16.48
C PRO A 135 15.09 2.96 15.58
N ASP A 136 13.81 3.01 15.96
CA ASP A 136 12.71 2.33 15.29
C ASP A 136 11.88 3.31 14.44
N ALA A 137 10.92 2.80 13.68
CA ALA A 137 9.87 3.63 13.07
C ALA A 137 8.50 2.96 13.17
N VAL A 138 7.45 3.77 13.31
CA VAL A 138 6.05 3.31 13.29
C VAL A 138 5.48 3.57 11.90
N PHE A 139 4.92 2.54 11.30
CA PHE A 139 4.22 2.58 10.02
C PHE A 139 2.71 2.58 10.28
N THR A 140 2.03 3.61 9.82
CA THR A 140 0.58 3.79 10.02
C THR A 140 -0.15 3.67 8.69
N ALA A 141 -1.00 2.65 8.55
CA ALA A 141 -1.80 2.39 7.35
C ALA A 141 -3.25 2.83 7.57
N GLN A 142 -3.78 3.62 6.63
CA GLN A 142 -5.13 4.19 6.69
C GLN A 142 -5.78 4.19 5.30
N ILE A 143 -7.09 3.94 5.25
CA ILE A 143 -7.88 4.01 4.00
C ILE A 143 -9.01 5.01 4.15
N ARG A 144 -9.35 5.75 3.10
CA ARG A 144 -10.50 6.64 3.06
C ARG A 144 -11.67 5.92 2.38
N VAL A 145 -12.80 5.82 3.09
CA VAL A 145 -14.03 5.19 2.62
C VAL A 145 -15.19 6.12 2.94
N ASN A 146 -16.04 6.43 1.96
CA ASN A 146 -17.14 7.38 2.11
C ASN A 146 -16.66 8.72 2.71
N ASP A 147 -15.57 9.27 2.15
CA ASP A 147 -14.91 10.50 2.59
C ASP A 147 -14.29 10.51 4.00
N GLU A 148 -14.36 9.41 4.73
CA GLU A 148 -13.80 9.29 6.09
C GLU A 148 -12.54 8.43 6.12
N TRP A 149 -11.50 8.92 6.80
CA TRP A 149 -10.30 8.14 7.06
C TRP A 149 -10.57 7.07 8.11
N ARG A 150 -10.19 5.84 7.79
CA ARG A 150 -10.28 4.67 8.65
C ARG A 150 -8.89 4.14 8.90
N PHE A 151 -8.56 4.02 10.17
CA PHE A 151 -7.34 3.39 10.63
C PHE A 151 -7.38 1.88 10.37
N LEU A 152 -6.29 1.32 9.83
CA LEU A 152 -6.09 -0.13 9.76
C LEU A 152 -5.12 -0.62 10.84
N ALA A 153 -3.89 -0.10 10.83
CA ALA A 153 -2.82 -0.62 11.67
C ALA A 153 -1.68 0.36 11.92
N ASN A 154 -1.03 0.17 13.06
CA ASN A 154 0.32 0.63 13.35
C ASN A 154 1.22 -0.60 13.49
N VAL A 155 2.31 -0.63 12.72
CA VAL A 155 3.34 -1.65 12.84
C VAL A 155 4.69 -0.97 13.04
N THR A 156 5.38 -1.34 14.12
CA THR A 156 6.70 -0.84 14.46
C THR A 156 7.76 -1.69 13.77
N GLY A 157 8.62 -1.06 12.97
CA GLY A 157 9.84 -1.65 12.43
C GLY A 157 11.03 -1.35 13.34
N LYS A 158 11.65 -2.39 13.92
CA LYS A 158 12.85 -2.27 14.75
C LYS A 158 14.07 -1.95 13.90
N ASN A 159 14.86 -0.93 14.29
CA ASN A 159 15.97 -0.39 13.49
C ASN A 159 15.55 0.32 12.18
N PHE A 160 14.32 0.83 12.10
CA PHE A 160 13.81 1.60 10.94
C PHE A 160 13.84 3.12 11.17
N GLY A 161 14.51 3.63 12.19
CA GLY A 161 14.48 5.07 12.54
C GLY A 161 15.02 6.02 11.47
N SER A 162 15.81 5.51 10.51
CA SER A 162 16.26 6.25 9.33
C SER A 162 15.53 5.87 8.04
N TYR A 163 14.49 5.03 8.13
CA TYR A 163 13.72 4.58 6.98
C TYR A 163 12.96 5.73 6.34
N SER A 164 12.86 5.68 5.02
CA SER A 164 12.21 6.67 4.17
C SER A 164 11.42 5.92 3.11
N LEU A 165 10.25 6.43 2.75
CA LEU A 165 9.47 5.93 1.62
C LEU A 165 10.07 6.35 0.26
N ARG A 166 11.18 7.09 0.23
CA ARG A 166 11.74 7.61 -1.03
C ARG A 166 12.07 6.52 -2.07
N SER A 167 12.39 5.30 -1.64
CA SER A 167 12.71 4.18 -2.53
C SER A 167 11.62 3.10 -2.53
N GLY A 168 11.42 2.48 -3.70
CA GLY A 168 10.48 1.37 -3.86
C GLY A 168 9.02 1.76 -3.97
N LEU A 169 8.68 3.05 -3.85
CA LEU A 169 7.32 3.53 -3.98
C LEU A 169 6.74 3.20 -5.36
N SER A 170 5.70 2.37 -5.36
CA SER A 170 5.05 1.92 -6.58
C SER A 170 3.59 1.55 -6.33
N GLN A 171 2.82 1.46 -7.40
CA GLN A 171 1.51 0.81 -7.40
C GLN A 171 1.60 -0.47 -8.24
N LEU A 172 0.85 -1.49 -7.84
CA LEU A 172 0.92 -2.82 -8.45
C LEU A 172 -0.46 -3.41 -8.69
N VAL A 173 -0.56 -4.27 -9.71
CA VAL A 173 -1.67 -5.21 -9.87
C VAL A 173 -1.07 -6.60 -10.04
N ASP A 174 -1.45 -7.52 -9.17
CA ASP A 174 -0.91 -8.89 -9.10
C ASP A 174 -1.98 -9.94 -9.38
N ASN A 175 -1.65 -10.88 -10.26
CA ASN A 175 -2.35 -12.15 -10.39
C ASN A 175 -1.75 -13.15 -9.38
N LEU A 176 -2.55 -13.51 -8.37
CA LEU A 176 -2.16 -14.48 -7.35
C LEU A 176 -2.72 -15.88 -7.65
N GLY A 177 -3.49 -16.02 -8.72
CA GLY A 177 -4.07 -17.28 -9.17
C GLY A 177 -3.16 -18.02 -10.15
N SER A 178 -3.50 -19.28 -10.41
CA SER A 178 -2.83 -20.10 -11.44
C SER A 178 -3.35 -19.83 -12.86
N GLU A 179 -4.50 -19.15 -12.98
CA GLU A 179 -5.16 -18.89 -14.25
C GLU A 179 -4.79 -17.50 -14.79
N ASN A 180 -4.38 -17.44 -16.07
CA ASN A 180 -3.92 -16.21 -16.73
C ASN A 180 -4.95 -15.63 -17.71
N GLU A 181 -6.15 -16.23 -17.79
CA GLU A 181 -7.18 -15.86 -18.77
C GLU A 181 -8.10 -14.75 -18.26
N GLU A 182 -8.12 -14.49 -16.95
CA GLU A 182 -8.95 -13.45 -16.34
C GLU A 182 -8.19 -12.12 -16.18
N PHE A 183 -8.87 -11.01 -16.50
CA PHE A 183 -8.29 -9.67 -16.46
C PHE A 183 -8.28 -9.09 -15.05
N ARG A 184 -7.18 -8.40 -14.72
CA ARG A 184 -7.07 -7.57 -13.52
C ARG A 184 -6.72 -6.16 -13.93
N THR A 185 -7.48 -5.17 -13.46
CA THR A 185 -7.29 -3.78 -13.89
C THR A 185 -7.67 -2.83 -12.77
N ALA A 186 -6.82 -1.83 -12.56
CA ALA A 186 -7.13 -0.70 -11.69
C ALA A 186 -6.69 0.60 -12.36
N VAL A 187 -7.35 1.69 -11.96
CA VAL A 187 -6.84 3.04 -12.10
C VAL A 187 -6.18 3.40 -10.79
N VAL A 188 -4.96 3.93 -10.86
CA VAL A 188 -4.22 4.41 -9.70
C VAL A 188 -3.72 5.82 -9.95
N GLU A 189 -3.75 6.62 -8.90
CA GLU A 189 -3.31 8.02 -8.95
C GLU A 189 -2.49 8.35 -7.70
N MET A 190 -1.28 8.87 -7.90
CA MET A 190 -0.50 9.43 -6.78
C MET A 190 -1.11 10.78 -6.39
N GLN A 191 -1.58 10.87 -5.15
CA GLN A 191 -2.18 12.11 -4.62
C GLN A 191 -1.13 12.99 -3.97
N ASN A 192 -0.24 12.39 -3.17
CA ASN A 192 0.74 13.15 -2.40
C ASN A 192 1.92 12.28 -1.95
N ALA A 193 3.09 12.90 -1.84
CA ALA A 193 4.24 12.38 -1.10
C ALA A 193 4.87 13.53 -0.33
N MET A 194 4.98 13.38 0.98
CA MET A 194 5.41 14.47 1.86
C MET A 194 6.70 14.14 2.60
N ALA A 195 7.56 15.15 2.72
CA ALA A 195 8.61 15.18 3.71
C ALA A 195 8.11 15.79 5.03
N PRO A 196 8.67 15.40 6.20
CA PRO A 196 8.31 16.03 7.46
C PRO A 196 8.70 17.51 7.41
N ALA A 197 7.88 18.34 8.08
CA ALA A 197 8.02 19.79 8.11
C ALA A 197 9.26 20.27 8.88
#